data_AF-E6XGC5-F1
#
_entry.id   AF-E6XGC5-F1
#
_cell.length_a   1.000
_cell.length_b   1.000
_cell.length_c   1.000
_cell.angle_alpha   90.00
_cell.angle_beta   90.00
_cell.angle_gamma   90.00
#
_symmetry.space_group_name_H-M   'P 1'
#
loop_
_entity.id
_entity.type
_entity.pdbx_description
1 polymer ?
#
loop_
_entity_poly.entity_id
_entity_poly.type
_entity_poly.pdbx_seq_one_letter_code
_entity_poly.pdbx_strand_id
1 'polypeptide(L)'
;MQQKLECEAGSSLSVEALATFANTLLQKSVLVSSEDLGGGGIDHLLRLWQKVQLQKGGESLPQLAHEWLLDKALLDLSGIGLEPWLKALYQNDDLQTFIKLILQTTRLTAEDIGVINQRLRDLSLGIARTVTPGVLPPNIVLSDAQLDFWHREGYLVIPQVLSVEQCAATRALIWQQLGANEKEPQTWYQSHALMQKIMLQLFRHPQLDANRQAPKIRQVFEQLWKTGSLSRTKRILSFSSRIGMNGQLNR
;
A
#
# COMPACT_ATOMS: atom_id res chain seq x y z
N MET A 1 -17.57 15.49 -52.83
CA MET A 1 -16.14 15.15 -52.83
C MET A 1 -15.68 15.09 -51.38
N GLN A 2 -15.93 13.94 -50.73
CA GLN A 2 -15.54 13.67 -49.34
C GLN A 2 -14.07 13.29 -49.33
N GLN A 3 -13.26 13.92 -48.47
CA GLN A 3 -11.92 13.44 -48.15
C GLN A 3 -11.84 13.11 -46.65
N LYS A 4 -11.66 11.81 -46.45
CA LYS A 4 -11.40 10.98 -45.28
C LYS A 4 -10.79 11.66 -44.04
N LEU A 5 -11.40 11.33 -42.90
CA LEU A 5 -10.69 11.07 -41.65
C LEU A 5 -9.77 9.86 -41.86
N GLU A 6 -8.49 10.01 -41.56
CA GLU A 6 -7.63 8.88 -41.20
C GLU A 6 -6.99 9.18 -39.84
N CYS A 7 -7.34 8.31 -38.90
CA CYS A 7 -6.90 8.26 -37.52
C CYS A 7 -5.68 7.34 -37.51
N GLU A 8 -4.48 7.83 -37.21
CA GLU A 8 -3.31 6.98 -37.00
C GLU A 8 -2.86 7.06 -35.54
N ALA A 9 -3.23 6.01 -34.80
CA ALA A 9 -2.62 5.63 -33.56
C ALA A 9 -1.27 4.95 -33.85
N GLY A 10 -0.22 5.34 -33.13
CA GLY A 10 1.05 4.61 -33.14
C GLY A 10 2.27 5.50 -32.94
N SER A 11 2.43 6.11 -31.77
CA SER A 11 3.74 6.67 -31.38
C SER A 11 4.39 5.74 -30.36
N SER A 12 5.27 4.86 -30.82
CA SER A 12 6.32 4.35 -29.95
C SER A 12 7.29 5.51 -29.70
N LEU A 13 7.24 6.10 -28.52
CA LEU A 13 8.24 7.07 -28.10
C LEU A 13 9.60 6.36 -28.04
N SER A 14 10.58 6.84 -28.80
CA SER A 14 11.93 6.30 -28.79
C SER A 14 12.56 6.45 -27.41
N VAL A 15 13.47 5.54 -27.04
CA VAL A 15 14.18 5.56 -25.75
C VAL A 15 14.89 6.92 -25.54
N GLU A 16 15.39 7.52 -26.62
CA GLU A 16 16.05 8.83 -26.61
C GLU A 16 15.07 10.00 -26.38
N ALA A 17 13.85 9.93 -26.93
CA ALA A 17 12.81 10.93 -26.68
C ALA A 17 12.34 10.90 -25.21
N LEU A 18 12.24 9.70 -24.61
CA LEU A 18 11.90 9.52 -23.21
C LEU A 18 13.04 9.99 -22.27
N ALA A 19 14.30 9.71 -22.61
CA ALA A 19 15.46 10.18 -21.85
C ALA A 19 15.59 11.71 -21.91
N THR A 20 15.33 12.30 -23.08
CA THR A 20 15.30 13.76 -23.27
C THR A 20 14.14 14.40 -22.51
N PHE A 21 12.96 13.77 -22.52
CA PHE A 21 11.80 14.22 -21.74
C PHE A 21 12.06 14.15 -20.22
N ALA A 22 12.66 13.06 -19.73
CA ALA A 22 13.07 12.92 -18.33
C ALA A 22 14.09 13.98 -17.91
N ASN A 23 15.11 14.24 -18.75
CA ASN A 23 16.09 15.32 -18.50
C ASN A 23 15.47 16.71 -18.52
N THR A 24 14.48 16.95 -19.39
CA THR A 24 13.78 18.24 -19.47
C THR A 24 12.87 18.47 -18.26
N LEU A 25 12.26 17.40 -17.72
CA LEU A 25 11.46 17.44 -16.50
C LEU A 25 12.30 17.69 -15.24
N LEU A 26 13.55 17.22 -15.21
CA LEU A 26 14.47 17.46 -14.10
C LEU A 26 15.08 18.87 -14.11
N GLN A 27 15.00 19.62 -15.22
CA GLN A 27 15.44 21.02 -15.30
C GLN A 27 14.38 22.03 -14.88
N LYS A 28 13.12 21.60 -14.68
CA LYS A 28 12.05 22.45 -14.18
C LYS A 28 11.86 22.23 -12.69
N SER A 29 12.02 23.29 -11.90
CA SER A 29 11.61 23.37 -10.48
C SER A 29 10.08 23.25 -10.26
N VAL A 30 9.34 22.85 -11.30
CA VAL A 30 7.89 22.71 -11.32
C VAL A 30 7.56 21.22 -11.45
N LEU A 31 7.00 20.67 -10.39
CA LEU A 31 6.53 19.28 -10.35
C LEU A 31 5.41 19.06 -11.37
N VAL A 32 5.42 17.91 -12.05
CA VAL A 32 4.35 17.49 -12.97
C VAL A 32 2.99 17.37 -12.25
N SER A 33 1.89 17.41 -13.01
CA SER A 33 0.56 17.21 -12.45
C SER A 33 0.44 15.85 -11.75
N SER A 34 -0.37 15.77 -10.69
CA SER A 34 -0.72 14.50 -10.05
C SER A 34 -1.52 13.58 -10.98
N GLU A 35 -2.16 14.09 -12.02
CA GLU A 35 -2.94 13.28 -12.98
C GLU A 35 -2.09 12.85 -14.19
N ASP A 36 -0.78 13.11 -14.15
CA ASP A 36 0.13 12.72 -15.22
C ASP A 36 0.34 11.20 -15.26
N LEU A 37 -0.07 10.59 -16.37
CA LEU A 37 -0.02 9.14 -16.60
C LEU A 37 1.36 8.62 -17.04
N GLY A 38 2.37 9.50 -17.14
CA GLY A 38 3.76 9.13 -17.50
C GLY A 38 4.41 8.16 -16.51
N GLY A 39 3.84 7.99 -15.31
CA GLY A 39 4.22 6.98 -14.31
C GLY A 39 3.63 5.59 -14.58
N GLY A 40 3.59 5.13 -15.83
CA GLY A 40 3.03 3.81 -16.17
C GLY A 40 1.51 3.72 -15.99
N GLY A 41 0.80 4.82 -16.19
CA GLY A 41 -0.67 4.90 -16.06
C GLY A 41 -1.19 5.07 -14.64
N ILE A 42 -0.32 5.22 -13.64
CA ILE A 42 -0.71 5.43 -12.24
C ILE A 42 -0.61 6.92 -11.90
N ASP A 43 -1.73 7.51 -11.49
CA ASP A 43 -1.80 8.90 -11.03
C ASP A 43 -0.79 9.11 -9.88
N HIS A 44 -0.17 10.28 -9.84
CA HIS A 44 0.73 10.77 -8.80
C HIS A 44 2.09 10.06 -8.72
N LEU A 45 2.28 8.94 -9.44
CA LEU A 45 3.54 8.18 -9.39
C LEU A 45 4.73 8.96 -9.98
N LEU A 46 4.55 9.58 -11.15
CA LEU A 46 5.59 10.38 -11.78
C LEU A 46 5.97 11.58 -10.91
N ARG A 47 4.97 12.25 -10.35
CA ARG A 47 5.15 13.41 -9.47
C ARG A 47 5.95 13.05 -8.23
N LEU A 48 5.63 11.93 -7.59
CA LEU A 48 6.36 11.45 -6.42
C LEU A 48 7.80 11.06 -6.77
N TRP A 49 8.03 10.36 -7.89
CA TRP A 49 9.39 10.05 -8.34
C TRP A 49 10.20 11.33 -8.60
N GLN A 50 9.67 12.29 -9.36
CA GLN A 50 10.34 13.57 -9.68
C GLN A 50 10.68 14.34 -8.40
N LYS A 51 9.75 14.41 -7.45
CA LYS A 51 9.97 15.04 -6.14
C LYS A 51 11.18 14.45 -5.42
N VAL A 52 11.30 13.12 -5.38
CA VAL A 52 12.44 12.45 -4.73
C VAL A 52 13.74 12.74 -5.45
N GLN A 53 13.76 12.77 -6.80
CA GLN A 53 14.97 13.09 -7.56
C GLN A 53 15.44 14.53 -7.31
N LEU A 54 14.52 15.50 -7.29
CA LEU A 54 14.85 16.91 -6.99
C LEU A 54 15.36 17.08 -5.54
N GLN A 55 14.76 16.38 -4.58
CA GLN A 55 15.23 16.38 -3.19
C GLN A 55 16.62 15.74 -3.04
N LYS A 56 16.92 14.67 -3.79
CA LYS A 56 18.28 14.09 -3.85
C LYS A 56 19.30 15.07 -4.42
N GLY A 57 18.88 15.93 -5.34
CA GLY A 57 19.68 17.03 -5.91
C GLY A 57 19.86 18.24 -4.99
N GLY A 58 19.24 18.24 -3.79
CA GLY A 58 19.34 19.32 -2.81
C GLY A 58 18.32 20.46 -2.99
N GLU A 59 17.32 20.29 -3.86
CA GLU A 59 16.26 21.29 -4.03
C GLU A 59 15.24 21.24 -2.89
N SER A 60 14.88 22.42 -2.36
CA SER A 60 13.81 22.57 -1.39
C SER A 60 12.49 22.79 -2.12
N LEU A 61 11.62 21.77 -2.08
CA LEU A 61 10.28 21.86 -2.66
C LEU A 61 9.27 22.39 -1.64
N PRO A 62 8.31 23.23 -2.05
CA PRO A 62 7.25 23.69 -1.17
C PRO A 62 6.41 22.51 -0.69
N GLN A 63 6.22 22.42 0.63
CA GLN A 63 5.42 21.36 1.26
C GLN A 63 3.94 21.65 1.05
N LEU A 64 3.36 21.10 -0.01
CA LEU A 64 1.92 21.18 -0.27
C LEU A 64 1.17 20.28 0.72
N ALA A 65 0.20 20.84 1.45
CA ALA A 65 -0.47 20.18 2.59
C ALA A 65 -1.13 18.82 2.25
N HIS A 66 -1.61 18.65 1.02
CA HIS A 66 -2.29 17.42 0.58
C HIS A 66 -1.35 16.43 -0.14
N GLU A 67 -0.12 16.83 -0.43
CA GLU A 67 0.84 16.06 -1.20
C GLU A 67 1.29 14.80 -0.45
N TRP A 68 1.62 14.95 0.84
CA TRP A 68 2.02 13.83 1.68
C TRP A 68 0.90 12.77 1.81
N LEU A 69 -0.37 13.20 1.82
CA LEU A 69 -1.51 12.30 1.88
C LEU A 69 -1.60 11.45 0.61
N LEU A 70 -1.42 12.06 -0.57
CA LEU A 70 -1.42 11.37 -1.86
C LEU A 70 -0.22 10.42 -1.99
N ASP A 71 0.97 10.83 -1.53
CA ASP A 71 2.16 9.97 -1.50
C ASP A 71 1.89 8.70 -0.68
N LYS A 72 1.37 8.89 0.53
CA LYS A 72 1.07 7.79 1.45
C LYS A 72 -0.07 6.91 0.89
N ALA A 73 -1.09 7.50 0.29
CA ALA A 73 -2.18 6.76 -0.32
C ALA A 73 -1.68 5.89 -1.49
N LEU A 74 -0.84 6.44 -2.37
CA LEU A 74 -0.25 5.71 -3.48
C LEU A 74 0.59 4.51 -2.99
N LEU A 75 1.39 4.71 -1.95
CA LEU A 75 2.15 3.64 -1.28
C LEU A 75 1.21 2.54 -0.75
N ASP A 76 0.19 2.91 0.03
CA ASP A 76 -0.71 1.97 0.68
C ASP A 76 -1.57 1.20 -0.34
N LEU A 77 -2.02 1.88 -1.40
CA LEU A 77 -2.87 1.31 -2.43
C LEU A 77 -2.08 0.36 -3.34
N SER A 78 -0.87 0.73 -3.78
CA SER A 78 0.00 -0.14 -4.60
C SER A 78 0.40 -1.42 -3.87
N GLY A 79 0.51 -1.39 -2.55
CA GLY A 79 0.70 -2.57 -1.71
C GLY A 79 2.08 -3.23 -1.79
N ILE A 80 3.11 -2.47 -2.21
CA ILE A 80 4.52 -2.88 -2.17
C ILE A 80 5.05 -2.95 -0.74
N GLY A 81 4.47 -2.15 0.17
CA GLY A 81 5.04 -1.91 1.50
C GLY A 81 6.09 -0.81 1.49
N LEU A 82 6.33 -0.17 2.64
CA LEU A 82 7.15 1.04 2.72
C LEU A 82 8.61 0.82 2.29
N GLU A 83 9.27 -0.20 2.84
CA GLU A 83 10.71 -0.40 2.62
C GLU A 83 11.05 -0.75 1.16
N PRO A 84 10.41 -1.73 0.49
CA PRO A 84 10.75 -2.01 -0.90
C PRO A 84 10.43 -0.82 -1.82
N TRP A 85 9.43 -0.01 -1.46
CA TRP A 85 9.08 1.20 -2.18
C TRP A 85 10.13 2.30 -2.04
N LEU A 86 10.63 2.53 -0.82
CA LEU A 86 11.74 3.46 -0.58
C LEU A 86 13.01 3.00 -1.29
N LYS A 87 13.33 1.70 -1.25
CA LYS A 87 14.47 1.16 -2.02
C LYS A 87 14.29 1.43 -3.52
N ALA A 88 13.12 1.13 -4.07
CA ALA A 88 12.83 1.38 -5.48
C ALA A 88 13.00 2.87 -5.85
N LEU A 89 12.47 3.79 -5.04
CA LEU A 89 12.62 5.23 -5.28
C LEU A 89 14.08 5.71 -5.25
N TYR A 90 14.82 5.32 -4.22
CA TYR A 90 16.13 5.91 -3.96
C TYR A 90 17.24 5.29 -4.79
N GLN A 91 17.07 4.04 -5.24
CA GLN A 91 18.07 3.30 -6.01
C GLN A 91 17.89 3.42 -7.54
N ASN A 92 16.78 3.98 -8.03
CA ASN A 92 16.50 4.07 -9.47
C ASN A 92 16.35 5.53 -9.91
N ASP A 93 17.42 6.04 -10.53
CA ASP A 93 17.48 7.40 -11.09
C ASP A 93 16.89 7.47 -12.52
N ASP A 94 16.57 6.32 -13.11
CA ASP A 94 15.87 6.22 -14.39
C ASP A 94 14.38 5.89 -14.17
N LEU A 95 13.50 6.70 -14.77
CA LEU A 95 12.05 6.59 -14.63
C LEU A 95 11.51 5.28 -15.20
N GLN A 96 12.01 4.81 -16.34
CA GLN A 96 11.49 3.60 -16.99
C GLN A 96 11.82 2.35 -16.18
N THR A 97 13.04 2.29 -15.65
CA THR A 97 13.48 1.24 -14.75
C THR A 97 12.65 1.23 -13.46
N PHE A 98 12.39 2.41 -12.89
CA PHE A 98 11.51 2.55 -11.72
C PHE A 98 10.09 2.05 -12.00
N ILE A 99 9.43 2.53 -13.06
CA ILE A 99 8.06 2.10 -13.42
C ILE A 99 7.99 0.59 -13.63
N LYS A 100 8.95 0.04 -14.38
CA LYS A 100 9.00 -1.40 -14.66
C LYS A 100 9.14 -2.20 -13.36
N LEU A 101 10.01 -1.78 -12.45
CA LEU A 101 10.18 -2.42 -11.15
C LEU A 101 8.89 -2.38 -10.32
N ILE A 102 8.20 -1.24 -10.27
CA ILE A 102 6.94 -1.07 -9.54
C ILE A 102 5.85 -2.01 -10.08
N LEU A 103 5.66 -2.04 -11.40
CA LEU A 103 4.65 -2.89 -12.05
C LEU A 103 4.96 -4.38 -11.87
N GLN A 104 6.22 -4.78 -12.01
CA GLN A 104 6.66 -6.17 -11.79
C GLN A 104 6.49 -6.62 -10.34
N THR A 105 6.84 -5.75 -9.37
CA THR A 105 6.75 -6.07 -7.94
C THR A 105 5.32 -6.17 -7.46
N THR A 106 4.46 -5.25 -7.92
CA THR A 106 3.07 -5.17 -7.46
C THR A 106 2.13 -6.13 -8.18
N ARG A 107 2.48 -6.53 -9.41
CA ARG A 107 1.64 -7.29 -10.33
C ARG A 107 0.25 -6.66 -10.49
N LEU A 108 0.19 -5.32 -10.52
CA LEU A 108 -1.08 -4.59 -10.70
C LEU A 108 -1.66 -4.90 -12.08
N THR A 109 -2.95 -5.23 -12.10
CA THR A 109 -3.73 -5.31 -13.34
C THR A 109 -4.17 -3.91 -13.78
N ALA A 110 -4.65 -3.76 -15.02
CA ALA A 110 -5.24 -2.51 -15.47
C ALA A 110 -6.45 -2.08 -14.61
N GLU A 111 -7.22 -3.05 -14.12
CA GLU A 111 -8.33 -2.80 -13.18
C GLU A 111 -7.83 -2.27 -11.83
N ASP A 112 -6.78 -2.89 -11.26
CA ASP A 112 -6.17 -2.40 -10.02
C ASP A 112 -5.70 -0.94 -10.19
N ILE A 113 -5.04 -0.61 -11.31
CA ILE A 113 -4.57 0.75 -11.62
C ILE A 113 -5.75 1.73 -11.69
N GLY A 114 -6.84 1.35 -12.38
CA GLY A 114 -8.05 2.17 -12.44
C GLY A 114 -8.64 2.47 -11.05
N VAL A 115 -8.70 1.46 -10.18
CA VAL A 115 -9.17 1.63 -8.78
C VAL A 115 -8.23 2.53 -7.98
N ILE A 116 -6.91 2.42 -8.17
CA ILE A 116 -5.91 3.28 -7.52
C ILE A 116 -6.11 4.74 -7.95
N ASN A 117 -6.17 5.00 -9.26
CA ASN A 117 -6.31 6.33 -9.81
C ASN A 117 -7.60 7.00 -9.34
N GLN A 118 -8.72 6.28 -9.39
CA GLN A 118 -10.00 6.82 -8.89
C GLN A 118 -9.88 7.26 -7.43
N ARG A 119 -9.26 6.45 -6.57
CA ARG A 119 -9.08 6.80 -5.16
C ARG A 119 -8.16 7.98 -4.93
N LEU A 120 -7.08 8.09 -5.72
CA LEU A 120 -6.16 9.23 -5.63
C LEU A 120 -6.86 10.53 -6.06
N ARG A 121 -7.71 10.48 -7.10
CA ARG A 121 -8.54 11.63 -7.51
C ARG A 121 -9.55 12.02 -6.44
N ASP A 122 -10.26 11.04 -5.87
CA ASP A 122 -11.20 11.30 -4.78
C ASP A 122 -10.50 11.99 -3.59
N LEU A 123 -9.29 11.55 -3.23
CA LEU A 123 -8.49 12.18 -2.17
C LEU A 123 -8.00 13.58 -2.56
N SER A 124 -7.56 13.77 -3.80
CA SER A 124 -7.06 15.05 -4.33
C SER A 124 -8.13 16.13 -4.33
N LEU A 125 -9.37 15.77 -4.67
CA LEU A 125 -10.52 16.68 -4.68
C LEU A 125 -11.04 17.04 -3.28
N GLY A 126 -10.39 16.55 -2.21
CA GLY A 126 -10.91 16.69 -0.85
C GLY A 126 -12.20 15.89 -0.63
N ILE A 127 -12.57 15.00 -1.56
CA ILE A 127 -13.62 13.99 -1.38
C ILE A 127 -13.06 12.84 -0.52
N ALA A 128 -12.27 13.18 0.49
CA ALA A 128 -12.25 12.38 1.70
C ALA A 128 -13.65 12.55 2.29
N ARG A 129 -14.58 11.63 1.95
CA ARG A 129 -15.99 11.60 2.39
C ARG A 129 -16.18 12.51 3.60
N THR A 130 -16.74 13.70 3.37
CA THR A 130 -17.20 14.58 4.43
C THR A 130 -18.28 13.82 5.17
N VAL A 131 -17.87 13.10 6.21
CA VAL A 131 -18.80 12.51 7.15
C VAL A 131 -19.18 13.64 8.08
N THR A 132 -20.47 13.93 8.11
CA THR A 132 -21.11 14.77 9.11
C THR A 132 -20.65 14.29 10.49
N PRO A 133 -19.96 15.13 11.28
CA PRO A 133 -19.59 14.75 12.64
C PRO A 133 -20.89 14.57 13.44
N GLY A 134 -21.17 13.34 13.89
CA GLY A 134 -22.25 13.11 14.87
C GLY A 134 -23.11 11.86 14.69
N VAL A 135 -23.04 11.13 13.56
CA VAL A 135 -23.83 9.89 13.42
C VAL A 135 -22.92 8.70 13.72
N LEU A 136 -23.01 8.19 14.95
CA LEU A 136 -22.52 6.84 15.27
C LEU A 136 -23.07 5.86 14.23
N PRO A 137 -22.26 4.99 13.62
CA PRO A 137 -22.80 3.93 12.79
C PRO A 137 -23.80 3.13 13.64
N PRO A 138 -24.99 2.77 13.10
CA PRO A 138 -26.09 2.19 13.89
C PRO A 138 -25.77 0.81 14.50
N ASN A 139 -24.62 0.22 14.16
CA ASN A 139 -24.18 -1.04 14.72
C ASN A 139 -23.20 -0.80 15.88
N ILE A 140 -23.75 -0.74 17.10
CA ILE A 140 -22.97 -0.83 18.34
C ILE A 140 -22.38 -2.24 18.39
N VAL A 141 -21.06 -2.36 18.23
CA VAL A 141 -20.34 -3.65 18.22
C VAL A 141 -19.49 -3.88 19.47
N LEU A 142 -19.14 -2.80 20.18
CA LEU A 142 -18.45 -2.83 21.47
C LEU A 142 -19.42 -2.56 22.60
N SER A 143 -19.32 -3.34 23.67
CA SER A 143 -20.05 -3.06 24.92
C SER A 143 -19.44 -1.90 25.69
N ASP A 144 -20.20 -1.31 26.61
CA ASP A 144 -19.72 -0.23 27.49
C ASP A 144 -18.49 -0.68 28.28
N ALA A 145 -18.49 -1.91 28.80
CA ALA A 145 -17.33 -2.48 29.50
C ALA A 145 -16.08 -2.56 28.62
N GLN A 146 -16.22 -2.82 27.31
CA GLN A 146 -15.10 -2.83 26.37
C GLN A 146 -14.60 -1.43 26.06
N LEU A 147 -15.50 -0.44 25.98
CA LEU A 147 -15.14 0.96 25.80
C LEU A 147 -14.43 1.51 27.04
N ASP A 148 -14.94 1.22 28.23
CA ASP A 148 -14.31 1.59 29.51
C ASP A 148 -12.91 0.97 29.63
N PHE A 149 -12.77 -0.30 29.27
CA PHE A 149 -11.47 -0.97 29.22
C PHE A 149 -10.51 -0.28 28.23
N TRP A 150 -10.97 0.04 27.02
CA TRP A 150 -10.17 0.76 26.03
C TRP A 150 -9.72 2.13 26.55
N HIS A 151 -10.61 2.89 27.19
CA HIS A 151 -10.28 4.20 27.77
C HIS A 151 -9.28 4.10 28.92
N ARG A 152 -9.32 3.03 29.71
CA ARG A 152 -8.40 2.81 30.83
C ARG A 152 -7.05 2.25 30.41
N GLU A 153 -7.03 1.27 29.51
CA GLU A 153 -5.83 0.46 29.21
C GLU A 153 -5.19 0.81 27.85
N GLY A 154 -5.90 1.49 26.96
CA GLY A 154 -5.41 1.87 25.63
C GLY A 154 -5.29 0.72 24.62
N TYR A 155 -5.82 -0.46 24.94
CA TYR A 155 -5.92 -1.60 24.02
C TYR A 155 -7.22 -2.38 24.22
N LEU A 156 -7.59 -3.21 23.24
CA LEU A 156 -8.76 -4.08 23.32
C LEU A 156 -8.51 -5.40 22.60
N VAL A 157 -8.98 -6.51 23.18
CA VAL A 157 -8.96 -7.84 22.55
C VAL A 157 -10.37 -8.20 22.14
N ILE A 158 -10.57 -8.43 20.84
CA ILE A 158 -11.87 -8.81 20.28
C ILE A 158 -11.75 -10.21 19.68
N PRO A 159 -12.30 -11.25 20.34
CA PRO A 159 -12.22 -12.60 19.82
C PRO A 159 -13.11 -12.76 18.60
N GLN A 160 -12.75 -13.75 17.76
CA GLN A 160 -13.59 -14.22 16.65
C GLN A 160 -13.99 -13.09 15.68
N VAL A 161 -13.03 -12.22 15.36
CA VAL A 161 -13.19 -11.21 14.30
C VAL A 161 -13.14 -11.86 12.92
N LEU A 162 -12.38 -12.94 12.79
CA LEU A 162 -12.29 -13.80 11.62
C LEU A 162 -12.87 -15.18 11.96
N SER A 163 -13.40 -15.87 10.96
CA SER A 163 -13.83 -17.26 11.11
C SER A 163 -12.65 -18.21 11.32
N VAL A 164 -12.93 -19.42 11.81
CA VAL A 164 -11.89 -20.45 11.99
C VAL A 164 -11.27 -20.82 10.64
N GLU A 165 -12.07 -20.88 9.59
CA GLU A 165 -11.67 -21.18 8.21
C GLU A 165 -10.77 -20.08 7.65
N GLN A 166 -11.11 -18.81 7.88
CA GLN A 166 -10.26 -17.67 7.47
C GLN A 166 -8.91 -17.70 8.18
N CYS A 167 -8.91 -18.01 9.48
CA CYS A 167 -7.68 -18.18 10.26
C CYS A 167 -6.83 -19.34 9.70
N ALA A 168 -7.46 -20.49 9.44
CA ALA A 168 -6.78 -21.68 8.92
C ALA A 168 -6.20 -21.44 7.51
N ALA A 169 -6.95 -20.80 6.61
CA ALA A 169 -6.51 -20.46 5.26
C ALA A 169 -5.33 -19.48 5.29
N THR A 170 -5.34 -18.50 6.20
CA THR A 170 -4.24 -17.55 6.37
C THR A 170 -2.98 -18.23 6.90
N ARG A 171 -3.13 -19.17 7.84
CA ARG A 171 -2.02 -19.97 8.36
C ARG A 171 -1.42 -20.85 7.26
N ALA A 172 -2.28 -21.55 6.50
CA ALA A 172 -1.84 -22.39 5.38
C ALA A 172 -1.09 -21.58 4.32
N LEU A 173 -1.59 -20.38 4.00
CA LEU A 173 -0.91 -19.44 3.11
C LEU A 173 0.49 -19.09 3.62
N ILE A 174 0.65 -18.76 4.90
CA ILE A 174 1.96 -18.40 5.46
C ILE A 174 2.94 -19.57 5.30
N TRP A 175 2.53 -20.79 5.64
CA TRP A 175 3.35 -21.99 5.48
C TRP A 175 3.73 -22.23 4.01
N GLN A 176 2.77 -22.11 3.10
CA GLN A 176 3.00 -22.24 1.67
C GLN A 176 4.00 -21.19 1.15
N GLN A 177 3.85 -19.93 1.56
CA GLN A 177 4.73 -18.83 1.11
C GLN A 177 6.15 -18.97 1.66
N LEU A 178 6.32 -19.61 2.81
CA LEU A 178 7.63 -19.91 3.38
C LEU A 178 8.24 -21.22 2.85
N GLY A 179 7.48 -22.03 2.12
CA GLY A 179 7.89 -23.38 1.75
C GLY A 179 8.15 -24.28 2.97
N ALA A 180 7.52 -23.98 4.11
CA ALA A 180 7.73 -24.64 5.39
C ALA A 180 6.52 -25.48 5.81
N ASN A 181 6.72 -26.42 6.72
CA ASN A 181 5.68 -27.32 7.20
C ASN A 181 5.39 -27.09 8.69
N GLU A 182 4.12 -26.84 9.02
CA GLU A 182 3.65 -26.66 10.39
C GLU A 182 4.04 -27.82 11.32
N LYS A 183 4.13 -29.05 10.79
CA LYS A 183 4.44 -30.25 11.59
C LYS A 183 5.93 -30.56 11.68
N GLU A 184 6.79 -29.80 11.00
CA GLU A 184 8.23 -30.06 10.93
C GLU A 184 9.02 -28.85 11.44
N PRO A 185 9.34 -28.78 12.74
CA PRO A 185 10.00 -27.62 13.34
C PRO A 185 11.30 -27.18 12.68
N GLN A 186 12.03 -28.13 12.07
CA GLN A 186 13.28 -27.85 11.36
C GLN A 186 13.10 -26.97 10.12
N THR A 187 11.88 -26.88 9.60
CA THR A 187 11.54 -26.06 8.42
C THR A 187 11.15 -24.62 8.78
N TRP A 188 10.92 -24.31 10.06
CA TRP A 188 10.23 -23.07 10.46
C TRP A 188 11.04 -21.79 10.32
N TYR A 189 12.36 -21.87 10.45
CA TYR A 189 13.25 -20.70 10.52
C TYR A 189 14.33 -20.72 9.44
N GLN A 190 14.00 -21.32 8.29
CA GLN A 190 14.88 -21.27 7.12
C GLN A 190 14.97 -19.84 6.59
N SER A 191 16.15 -19.47 6.08
CA SER A 191 16.31 -18.18 5.41
C SER A 191 15.38 -18.11 4.20
N HIS A 192 14.60 -17.03 4.11
CA HIS A 192 13.63 -16.86 3.04
C HIS A 192 13.64 -15.40 2.56
N ALA A 193 13.54 -15.18 1.25
CA ALA A 193 13.63 -13.84 0.66
C ALA A 193 12.54 -12.86 1.18
N LEU A 194 11.38 -13.40 1.57
CA LEU A 194 10.28 -12.62 2.15
C LEU A 194 10.41 -12.38 3.66
N MET A 195 11.41 -12.99 4.32
CA MET A 195 11.62 -12.87 5.75
C MET A 195 12.65 -11.79 6.05
N GLN A 196 12.28 -10.86 6.91
CA GLN A 196 13.22 -9.99 7.60
C GLN A 196 13.08 -10.19 9.10
N LYS A 197 14.04 -10.93 9.69
CA LYS A 197 13.90 -11.45 11.05
C LYS A 197 12.59 -12.25 11.16
N ILE A 198 11.72 -11.90 12.10
CA ILE A 198 10.40 -12.52 12.31
C ILE A 198 9.28 -11.90 11.45
N MET A 199 9.59 -10.94 10.57
CA MET A 199 8.59 -10.18 9.81
C MET A 199 8.47 -10.71 8.38
N LEU A 200 7.27 -11.18 8.03
CA LEU A 200 6.94 -11.66 6.69
C LEU A 200 6.44 -10.52 5.84
N GLN A 201 7.23 -10.18 4.82
CA GLN A 201 6.93 -9.16 3.81
C GLN A 201 5.89 -9.65 2.80
N LEU A 202 4.71 -10.04 3.30
CA LEU A 202 3.56 -10.44 2.50
C LEU A 202 2.45 -9.39 2.63
N PHE A 203 2.45 -8.44 1.70
CA PHE A 203 1.57 -7.28 1.75
C PHE A 203 0.25 -7.49 1.00
N ARG A 204 0.29 -8.12 -0.18
CA ARG A 204 -0.88 -8.44 -1.01
C ARG A 204 -1.07 -9.95 -1.11
N HIS A 205 -2.27 -10.40 -0.79
CA HIS A 205 -2.76 -11.74 -1.12
C HIS A 205 -4.29 -11.73 -0.95
N PRO A 206 -5.08 -12.35 -1.84
CA PRO A 206 -6.55 -12.34 -1.76
C PRO A 206 -7.08 -12.74 -0.37
N GLN A 207 -6.50 -13.78 0.24
CA GLN A 207 -6.83 -14.20 1.60
C GLN A 207 -6.60 -13.11 2.66
N LEU A 208 -5.48 -12.39 2.58
CA LEU A 208 -5.17 -11.32 3.54
C LEU A 208 -6.06 -10.10 3.33
N ASP A 209 -6.36 -9.79 2.08
CA ASP A 209 -7.26 -8.69 1.73
C ASP A 209 -8.70 -9.00 2.17
N ALA A 210 -9.17 -10.24 2.01
CA ALA A 210 -10.45 -10.69 2.54
C ALA A 210 -10.53 -10.53 4.06
N ASN A 211 -9.49 -10.94 4.81
CA ASN A 211 -9.45 -10.74 6.25
C ASN A 211 -9.52 -9.27 6.65
N ARG A 212 -8.77 -8.38 5.96
CA ARG A 212 -8.78 -6.92 6.20
C ARG A 212 -10.12 -6.26 5.85
N GLN A 213 -10.94 -6.93 5.04
CA GLN A 213 -12.27 -6.48 4.67
C GLN A 213 -13.37 -7.01 5.59
N ALA A 214 -13.04 -7.83 6.60
CA ALA A 214 -14.00 -8.31 7.57
C ALA A 214 -14.79 -7.13 8.18
N PRO A 215 -16.14 -7.10 8.06
CA PRO A 215 -16.95 -5.96 8.46
C PRO A 215 -16.74 -5.55 9.92
N LYS A 216 -16.56 -6.54 10.81
CA LYS A 216 -16.35 -6.35 12.25
C LYS A 216 -15.09 -5.54 12.55
N ILE A 217 -14.02 -5.69 11.76
CA ILE A 217 -12.80 -4.86 11.93
C ILE A 217 -13.17 -3.41 11.74
N ARG A 218 -13.81 -3.07 10.62
CA ARG A 218 -14.17 -1.69 10.30
C ARG A 218 -15.11 -1.10 11.35
N GLN A 219 -16.16 -1.83 11.73
CA GLN A 219 -17.14 -1.38 12.72
C GLN A 219 -16.49 -1.04 14.08
N VAL A 220 -15.55 -1.86 14.54
CA VAL A 220 -14.81 -1.62 15.78
C VAL A 220 -14.00 -0.31 15.70
N PHE A 221 -13.24 -0.12 14.62
CA PHE A 221 -12.47 1.12 14.44
C PHE A 221 -13.39 2.34 14.29
N GLU A 222 -14.52 2.22 13.58
CA GLU A 222 -15.46 3.34 13.44
C GLU A 222 -16.05 3.76 14.79
N GLN A 223 -16.37 2.78 15.66
CA GLN A 223 -16.88 3.04 17.00
C GLN A 223 -15.82 3.66 17.92
N LEU A 224 -14.59 3.13 17.92
CA LEU A 224 -13.49 3.64 18.76
C LEU A 224 -13.07 5.07 18.39
N TRP A 225 -13.01 5.41 17.10
CA TRP A 225 -12.61 6.73 16.61
C TRP A 225 -13.78 7.68 16.36
N LYS A 226 -15.02 7.24 16.58
CA LYS A 226 -16.25 8.02 16.36
C LYS A 226 -16.31 8.66 14.96
N THR A 227 -15.82 7.94 13.95
CA THR A 227 -15.76 8.42 12.56
C THR A 227 -15.93 7.28 11.56
N GLY A 228 -16.70 7.53 10.50
CA GLY A 228 -16.81 6.63 9.34
C GLY A 228 -15.66 6.80 8.33
N SER A 229 -14.84 7.84 8.46
CA SER A 229 -13.80 8.19 7.49
C SER A 229 -12.47 7.51 7.81
N LEU A 230 -12.46 6.18 7.73
CA LEU A 230 -11.27 5.36 7.94
C LEU A 230 -10.65 4.88 6.63
N SER A 231 -9.35 5.14 6.45
CA SER A 231 -8.53 4.57 5.36
C SER A 231 -7.81 3.31 5.83
N ARG A 232 -7.73 2.29 4.96
CA ARG A 232 -6.95 1.07 5.24
C ARG A 232 -5.48 1.31 4.90
N THR A 233 -4.60 1.02 5.84
CA THR A 233 -3.15 0.94 5.59
C THR A 233 -2.73 -0.53 5.58
N LYS A 234 -1.97 -0.94 4.55
CA LYS A 234 -1.42 -2.31 4.47
C LYS A 234 -0.17 -2.37 5.34
N ARG A 235 -0.13 -3.33 6.27
CA ARG A 235 1.01 -3.54 7.18
C ARG A 235 1.59 -4.93 7.01
N ILE A 236 2.87 -5.04 7.37
CA ILE A 236 3.67 -6.27 7.42
C ILE A 236 3.03 -7.26 8.41
N LEU A 237 3.10 -8.55 8.11
CA LEU A 237 2.71 -9.61 9.03
C LEU A 237 3.90 -10.01 9.91
N SER A 238 3.67 -10.15 11.22
CA SER A 238 4.63 -10.81 12.12
C SER A 238 4.35 -12.30 12.14
N PHE A 239 5.40 -13.11 12.02
CA PHE A 239 5.34 -14.56 12.15
C PHE A 239 6.28 -15.02 13.27
N SER A 240 5.72 -15.70 14.28
CA SER A 240 6.48 -16.33 15.35
C SER A 240 5.87 -17.69 15.64
N SER A 241 6.66 -18.76 15.52
CA SER A 241 6.23 -20.10 15.89
C SER A 241 6.64 -20.38 17.35
N ARG A 242 5.73 -20.98 18.13
CA ARG A 242 5.83 -21.08 19.61
C ARG A 242 7.08 -21.80 20.16
N ILE A 243 7.91 -22.41 19.31
CA ILE A 243 9.11 -23.14 19.76
C ILE A 243 10.38 -22.25 19.69
N GLY A 244 10.32 -21.06 19.10
CA GLY A 244 11.48 -20.16 18.97
C GLY A 244 11.89 -19.40 20.24
N MET A 245 11.04 -19.29 21.27
CA MET A 245 11.35 -18.48 22.47
C MET A 245 12.06 -19.22 23.61
N ASN A 246 12.30 -20.54 23.51
CA ASN A 246 13.03 -21.30 24.54
C ASN A 246 14.46 -21.71 24.13
N GLY A 247 14.94 -21.27 22.95
CA GLY A 247 16.24 -21.69 22.42
C GLY A 247 17.42 -20.73 22.65
N GLN A 248 17.20 -19.53 23.20
CA GLN A 248 18.25 -18.49 23.35
C GLN A 248 18.39 -17.90 24.75
N LEU A 249 17.88 -18.55 25.80
CA LEU A 249 18.15 -18.17 27.20
C LEU A 249 19.18 -19.06 27.92
N ASN A 250 19.88 -19.93 27.19
CA ASN A 250 21.06 -20.63 27.70
C ASN A 250 22.16 -20.66 26.63
N ARG A 251 22.87 -19.54 26.49
CA ARG A 251 24.29 -19.47 26.14
C ARG A 251 24.81 -18.05 26.37
#